data_AF-A0A6L6QLS3-F1
#
_entry.id   AF-A0A6L6QLS3-F1
#
_cell.length_a   1.000
_cell.length_b   1.000
_cell.length_c   1.000
_cell.angle_alpha   90.00
_cell.angle_beta   90.00
_cell.angle_gamma   90.00
#
_symmetry.space_group_name_H-M   'P 1'
#
loop_
_entity.id
_entity.type
_entity.pdbx_description
1 polymer ?
#
loop_
_entity_poly.entity_id
_entity_poly.type
_entity_poly.pdbx_seq_one_letter_code
_entity_poly.pdbx_strand_id
1 'polypeptide(L)'
;MDSIVFGPDLALGIPVLDQSHRIVFDMLEAMENLPRPAFDKACRELATEFMEHLREENSLMERIDYPAAQVHRAAHGNLLERISRALRLLRDGEEATARDIVRSLPDWLEAHINTMDLALAIAVSRLT
;
A
#
# COMPACT_ATOMS: atom_id res chain seq x y z
N MET A 1 -18.25 9.60 0.17
CA MET A 1 -17.00 8.84 0.26
C MET A 1 -15.95 9.88 0.52
N ASP A 2 -15.28 9.81 1.67
CA ASP A 2 -14.16 10.70 1.94
C ASP A 2 -13.07 10.45 0.89
N SER A 3 -12.31 11.50 0.58
CA SER A 3 -11.35 11.51 -0.52
C SER A 3 -10.26 10.45 -0.32
N ILE A 4 -10.06 9.56 -1.30
CA ILE A 4 -8.94 8.61 -1.35
C ILE A 4 -7.69 9.34 -1.84
N VAL A 5 -7.26 10.39 -1.13
CA VAL A 5 -6.17 11.26 -1.59
C VAL A 5 -5.10 11.32 -0.52
N PHE A 6 -3.85 11.18 -0.95
CA PHE A 6 -2.71 11.38 -0.06
C PHE A 6 -2.63 12.85 0.40
N GLY A 7 -2.94 13.06 1.68
CA GLY A 7 -2.94 14.35 2.34
C GLY A 7 -1.63 14.70 3.07
N PRO A 8 -1.45 15.95 3.51
CA PRO A 8 -0.29 16.38 4.31
C PRO A 8 -0.13 15.63 5.63
N ASP A 9 -1.23 15.11 6.19
CA ASP A 9 -1.30 14.31 7.41
C ASP A 9 -0.70 12.90 7.25
N LEU A 10 -0.57 12.41 6.01
CA LEU A 10 0.05 11.12 5.69
C LEU A 10 1.53 11.25 5.30
N ALA A 11 2.07 12.47 5.25
CA ALA A 11 3.47 12.70 4.91
C ALA A 11 4.38 12.35 6.09
N LEU A 12 5.33 11.45 5.84
CA LEU A 12 6.29 10.96 6.83
C LEU A 12 7.60 11.75 6.82
N GLY A 13 7.84 12.56 5.78
CA GLY A 13 9.09 13.28 5.60
C GLY A 13 10.23 12.40 5.10
N ILE A 14 9.91 11.18 4.63
CA ILE A 14 10.84 10.28 3.94
C ILE A 14 10.46 10.31 2.45
N PRO A 15 11.18 11.05 1.59
CA PRO A 15 10.73 11.35 0.24
C PRO A 15 10.38 10.12 -0.61
N VAL A 16 11.13 9.03 -0.45
CA VAL A 16 10.88 7.78 -1.20
C VAL A 16 9.59 7.09 -0.75
N LEU A 17 9.27 7.08 0.55
CA LEU A 17 8.03 6.48 1.05
C LEU A 17 6.83 7.37 0.70
N ASP A 18 6.94 8.68 0.92
CA ASP A 18 5.87 9.64 0.60
C ASP A 18 5.50 9.61 -0.89
N GLN A 19 6.49 9.47 -1.78
CA GLN A 19 6.27 9.34 -3.21
C GLN A 19 5.53 8.05 -3.56
N SER A 20 5.94 6.92 -2.99
CA SER A 20 5.30 5.62 -3.23
C SER A 20 3.87 5.59 -2.68
N HIS A 21 3.62 6.14 -1.48
CA HIS A 21 2.27 6.27 -0.94
C HIS A 21 1.38 7.11 -1.84
N ARG A 22 1.85 8.27 -2.31
CA ARG A 22 1.09 9.11 -3.24
C ARG A 22 0.71 8.36 -4.51
N ILE A 23 1.65 7.65 -5.14
CA ILE A 23 1.38 6.84 -6.34
C ILE A 23 0.27 5.82 -6.07
N VAL A 24 0.35 5.10 -4.94
CA VAL A 24 -0.66 4.09 -4.59
C VAL A 24 -2.04 4.70 -4.36
N PHE A 25 -2.14 5.82 -3.64
CA PHE A 25 -3.42 6.54 -3.47
C PHE A 25 -4.00 7.01 -4.80
N ASP A 26 -3.19 7.63 -5.66
CA ASP A 26 -3.61 8.10 -6.99
C ASP A 26 -4.11 6.94 -7.86
N MET A 27 -3.46 5.77 -7.78
CA MET A 27 -3.93 4.56 -8.47
C MET A 27 -5.27 4.05 -7.93
N LEU A 28 -5.43 4.00 -6.61
CA LEU A 28 -6.67 3.54 -5.97
C LEU A 28 -7.85 4.45 -6.33
N GLU A 29 -7.64 5.77 -6.33
CA GLU A 29 -8.63 6.75 -6.78
C GLU A 29 -9.00 6.53 -8.26
N ALA A 30 -7.99 6.39 -9.14
CA ALA A 30 -8.22 6.18 -10.57
C ALA A 30 -8.95 4.86 -10.86
N MET A 31 -8.85 3.86 -9.98
CA MET A 31 -9.44 2.53 -10.15
C MET A 31 -10.94 2.44 -9.88
N GLU A 32 -11.53 3.38 -9.12
CA GLU A 32 -12.91 3.26 -8.59
C GLU A 32 -13.95 2.89 -9.67
N ASN A 33 -13.83 3.51 -10.84
CA ASN A 33 -14.81 3.44 -11.91
C ASN A 33 -14.25 2.79 -13.20
N LEU A 34 -13.07 2.16 -13.15
CA LEU A 34 -12.50 1.51 -14.33
C LEU A 34 -13.36 0.32 -14.78
N PRO A 35 -13.74 0.22 -16.06
CA PRO A 35 -14.37 -0.97 -16.60
C PRO A 35 -13.34 -2.11 -16.79
N ARG A 36 -13.81 -3.35 -16.95
CA ARG A 36 -12.95 -4.43 -17.46
C ARG A 36 -12.72 -4.26 -18.97
N PRO A 37 -11.52 -4.60 -19.50
CA PRO A 37 -10.38 -5.22 -18.82
C PRO A 37 -9.39 -4.24 -18.16
N ALA A 38 -9.68 -2.93 -18.17
CA ALA A 38 -8.78 -1.92 -17.60
C ALA A 38 -8.61 -2.08 -16.08
N PHE A 39 -9.67 -2.43 -15.36
CA PHE A 39 -9.60 -2.74 -13.92
C PHE A 39 -8.62 -3.89 -13.63
N ASP A 40 -8.66 -4.97 -14.40
CA ASP A 40 -7.74 -6.11 -14.23
C ASP A 40 -6.28 -5.70 -14.45
N LYS A 41 -6.03 -4.80 -15.42
CA LYS A 41 -4.69 -4.26 -15.67
C LYS A 41 -4.22 -3.41 -14.50
N ALA A 42 -5.07 -2.50 -14.02
CA ALA A 42 -4.76 -1.64 -12.89
C ALA A 42 -4.50 -2.44 -11.61
N CYS A 43 -5.25 -3.53 -11.33
CA CYS A 43 -4.97 -4.41 -10.20
C CYS A 43 -3.59 -5.09 -10.27
N ARG A 44 -3.11 -5.42 -11.48
CA ARG A 44 -1.76 -5.97 -11.66
C ARG A 44 -0.67 -4.93 -11.45
N GLU A 45 -0.89 -3.73 -11.98
CA GLU A 45 0.01 -2.58 -11.78
C GLU A 45 0.08 -2.22 -10.28
N LEU A 46 -1.07 -2.15 -9.60
CA LEU A 46 -1.15 -1.90 -8.16
C LEU A 46 -0.36 -2.95 -7.35
N ALA A 47 -0.45 -4.22 -7.74
CA ALA A 47 0.31 -5.29 -7.10
C ALA A 47 1.82 -5.09 -7.26
N THR A 48 2.27 -4.68 -8.45
CA THR A 48 3.68 -4.37 -8.71
C THR A 48 4.16 -3.17 -7.89
N GLU A 49 3.39 -2.08 -7.86
CA GLU A 49 3.74 -0.87 -7.09
C GLU A 49 3.83 -1.17 -5.58
N PHE A 50 2.87 -1.91 -5.01
CA PHE A 50 2.97 -2.35 -3.62
C PHE A 50 4.20 -3.23 -3.39
N MET A 51 4.48 -4.19 -4.26
CA MET A 51 5.67 -5.05 -4.08
C MET A 51 6.98 -4.25 -4.05
N GLU A 52 7.14 -3.27 -4.94
CA GLU A 52 8.34 -2.43 -4.97
C GLU A 52 8.42 -1.52 -3.75
N HIS A 53 7.34 -0.83 -3.42
CA HIS A 53 7.26 0.02 -2.22
C HIS A 53 7.61 -0.75 -0.95
N LEU A 54 6.98 -1.91 -0.73
CA LEU A 54 7.23 -2.74 0.45
C LEU A 54 8.66 -3.30 0.46
N ARG A 55 9.26 -3.59 -0.71
CA ARG A 55 10.67 -4.01 -0.81
C ARG A 55 11.61 -2.90 -0.35
N GLU A 56 11.35 -1.67 -0.76
CA GLU A 56 12.16 -0.51 -0.36
C GLU A 56 12.06 -0.22 1.13
N GLU A 57 10.85 -0.25 1.68
CA GLU A 57 10.63 -0.05 3.12
C GLU A 57 11.25 -1.18 3.95
N ASN A 58 11.09 -2.44 3.52
CA ASN A 58 11.76 -3.57 4.18
C ASN A 58 13.28 -3.41 4.18
N SER A 59 13.85 -2.94 3.07
CA SER A 59 15.29 -2.69 2.97
C SER A 59 15.73 -1.55 3.89
N LEU A 60 14.90 -0.51 4.05
CA LEU A 60 15.13 0.57 5.01
C LEU A 60 15.13 0.04 6.44
N MET A 61 14.11 -0.73 6.82
CA MET A 61 14.02 -1.36 8.14
C MET A 61 15.23 -2.24 8.45
N GLU A 62 15.70 -3.04 7.48
CA GLU A 62 16.90 -3.87 7.63
C GLU A 62 18.15 -3.02 7.83
N ARG A 63 18.34 -1.97 7.03
CA ARG A 63 19.55 -1.13 7.10
C ARG A 63 19.74 -0.41 8.42
N ILE A 64 18.65 -0.16 9.15
CA ILE A 64 18.69 0.54 10.43
C ILE A 64 18.51 -0.39 11.63
N ASP A 65 18.52 -1.71 11.41
CA ASP A 65 18.23 -2.72 12.43
C ASP A 65 16.91 -2.42 13.18
N TYR A 66 15.85 -2.06 12.44
CA TYR A 66 14.61 -1.59 13.03
C TYR A 66 13.97 -2.67 13.94
N PRO A 67 13.78 -2.40 15.25
CA PRO A 67 13.38 -3.44 16.21
C PRO A 67 12.02 -4.10 15.91
N ALA A 68 11.09 -3.37 15.29
CA ALA A 68 9.76 -3.87 14.95
C ALA A 68 9.65 -4.43 13.51
N ALA A 69 10.77 -4.63 12.81
CA ALA A 69 10.78 -5.04 11.41
C ALA A 69 10.01 -6.36 11.14
N GLN A 70 9.99 -7.29 12.10
CA GLN A 70 9.27 -8.56 11.93
C GLN A 70 7.75 -8.37 11.86
N VAL A 71 7.17 -7.60 12.79
CA VAL A 71 5.72 -7.38 12.81
C VAL A 71 5.28 -6.49 11.65
N HIS A 72 6.11 -5.52 11.25
CA HIS A 72 5.87 -4.69 10.07
C HIS A 72 5.85 -5.51 8.78
N ARG A 73 6.84 -6.40 8.59
CA ARG A 73 6.85 -7.35 7.48
C ARG A 73 5.66 -8.30 7.46
N ALA A 74 5.14 -8.70 8.62
CA ALA A 74 3.94 -9.52 8.68
C ALA A 74 2.71 -8.75 8.18
N ALA A 75 2.58 -7.46 8.50
CA ALA A 75 1.52 -6.60 7.95
C ALA A 75 1.64 -6.48 6.41
N HIS A 76 2.85 -6.33 5.89
CA HIS A 76 3.15 -6.33 4.45
C HIS A 76 2.70 -7.64 3.77
N GLY A 77 3.01 -8.79 4.38
CA GLY A 77 2.57 -10.09 3.88
C GLY A 77 1.05 -10.21 3.77
N ASN A 78 0.32 -9.79 4.81
CA ASN A 78 -1.14 -9.80 4.81
C ASN A 78 -1.74 -8.90 3.71
N LEU A 79 -1.14 -7.73 3.43
CA LEU A 79 -1.54 -6.87 2.32
C LEU A 79 -1.36 -7.57 0.97
N LEU A 80 -0.18 -8.15 0.72
CA LEU A 80 0.12 -8.86 -0.51
C LEU A 80 -0.81 -10.05 -0.73
N GLU A 81 -1.19 -10.76 0.34
CA GLU A 81 -2.20 -11.83 0.27
C GLU A 81 -3.58 -11.33 -0.15
N ARG A 82 -4.02 -10.17 0.36
CA ARG A 82 -5.29 -9.53 -0.05
C ARG A 82 -5.27 -9.15 -1.52
N ILE A 83 -4.20 -8.53 -2.01
CA ILE A 83 -4.04 -8.17 -3.42
C ILE A 83 -4.01 -9.41 -4.30
N SER A 84 -3.25 -10.44 -3.89
CA SER A 84 -3.19 -11.73 -4.59
C SER A 84 -4.56 -12.41 -4.66
N ARG A 85 -5.38 -12.30 -3.60
CA ARG A 85 -6.76 -12.78 -3.59
C ARG A 85 -7.64 -12.01 -4.58
N ALA A 86 -7.55 -10.68 -4.64
CA ALA A 86 -8.29 -9.89 -5.62
C ALA A 86 -7.95 -10.31 -7.06
N LEU A 87 -6.67 -10.52 -7.37
CA LEU A 87 -6.21 -11.00 -8.67
C LEU A 87 -6.71 -12.43 -9.00
N ARG A 88 -6.88 -13.31 -8.00
CA ARG A 88 -7.49 -14.63 -8.20
C ARG A 88 -8.97 -14.51 -8.56
N LEU A 89 -9.72 -13.76 -7.74
CA LEU A 89 -11.15 -13.53 -7.95
C LEU A 89 -11.46 -12.94 -9.34
N LEU A 90 -10.63 -12.01 -9.83
CA LEU A 90 -10.79 -11.47 -11.19
C LEU A 90 -10.64 -12.51 -12.29
N ARG A 91 -9.74 -13.50 -12.12
CA ARG A 91 -9.59 -14.60 -13.07
C ARG A 91 -10.78 -15.55 -13.04
N ASP A 92 -11.36 -15.73 -11.86
CA ASP A 92 -12.52 -16.60 -11.63
C ASP A 92 -13.86 -15.93 -12.02
N GLY A 93 -13.83 -14.65 -12.41
CA GLY A 93 -15.02 -13.88 -12.81
C GLY A 93 -15.74 -13.18 -11.66
N GLU A 94 -15.21 -13.25 -10.44
CA GLU A 94 -15.77 -12.71 -9.21
C GLU A 94 -15.42 -11.22 -9.02
N GLU A 95 -15.82 -10.38 -10.00
CA GLU A 95 -15.43 -8.97 -10.07
C GLU A 95 -15.88 -8.14 -8.86
N ALA A 96 -17.13 -8.31 -8.41
CA ALA A 96 -17.68 -7.55 -7.30
C ALA A 96 -16.84 -7.72 -6.02
N THR A 97 -16.54 -8.98 -5.66
CA THR A 97 -15.70 -9.31 -4.50
C THR A 97 -14.27 -8.78 -4.64
N ALA A 98 -13.70 -8.82 -5.85
CA ALA A 98 -12.37 -8.26 -6.09
C ALA A 98 -12.34 -6.73 -5.89
N ARG A 99 -13.38 -6.03 -6.37
CA ARG A 99 -13.53 -4.58 -6.16
C ARG A 99 -13.69 -4.23 -4.69
N ASP A 100 -14.42 -5.01 -3.92
CA ASP A 100 -14.59 -4.77 -2.48
C ASP A 100 -13.25 -4.89 -1.74
N ILE A 101 -12.38 -5.83 -2.14
CA ILE A 101 -11.02 -5.89 -1.61
C ILE A 101 -10.25 -4.61 -1.94
N VAL A 102 -10.24 -4.18 -3.22
CA VAL A 102 -9.52 -2.96 -3.64
C VAL A 102 -10.04 -1.72 -2.92
N ARG A 103 -11.35 -1.59 -2.76
CA ARG A 103 -12.00 -0.49 -2.02
C ARG A 103 -11.65 -0.43 -0.54
N SER A 104 -11.20 -1.55 0.04
CA SER A 104 -10.75 -1.63 1.44
C SER A 104 -9.25 -1.36 1.63
N LEU A 105 -8.51 -1.09 0.55
CA LEU A 105 -7.08 -0.81 0.62
C LEU A 105 -6.75 0.60 1.14
N PRO A 106 -7.49 1.68 0.77
CA PRO A 106 -7.26 3.01 1.32
C PRO A 106 -7.26 3.04 2.85
N ASP A 107 -8.31 2.51 3.49
CA ASP A 107 -8.43 2.47 4.95
C ASP A 107 -7.27 1.71 5.61
N TRP A 108 -6.83 0.61 4.98
CA TRP A 108 -5.68 -0.14 5.47
C TRP A 108 -4.39 0.65 5.34
N LEU A 109 -4.19 1.32 4.21
CA LEU A 109 -2.99 2.10 3.92
C LEU A 109 -2.88 3.30 4.86
N GLU A 110 -3.97 4.03 5.06
CA GLU A 110 -4.03 5.13 6.02
C GLU A 110 -3.67 4.65 7.44
N ALA A 111 -4.28 3.55 7.90
CA ALA A 111 -3.98 2.99 9.20
C ALA A 111 -2.53 2.53 9.31
N HIS A 112 -1.97 1.94 8.25
CA HIS A 112 -0.58 1.48 8.22
C HIS A 112 0.40 2.64 8.32
N ILE A 113 0.22 3.67 7.47
CA ILE A 113 1.05 4.88 7.44
C ILE A 113 1.05 5.57 8.80
N ASN A 114 -0.14 5.79 9.37
CA ASN A 114 -0.31 6.52 10.62
C ASN A 114 0.14 5.75 11.87
N THR A 115 0.51 4.47 11.74
CA THR A 115 0.94 3.65 12.89
C THR A 115 2.33 3.09 12.71
N MET A 116 2.56 2.25 11.70
CA MET A 116 3.80 1.51 11.51
C MET A 116 4.85 2.36 10.82
N ASP A 117 4.49 2.99 9.70
CA ASP A 117 5.43 3.74 8.88
C ASP A 117 5.82 5.05 9.57
N LEU A 118 4.89 5.68 10.31
CA LEU A 118 5.19 6.80 11.20
C LEU A 118 6.20 6.43 12.30
N ALA A 119 6.05 5.25 12.91
CA ALA A 119 7.01 4.78 13.91
C ALA A 119 8.38 4.51 13.29
N LEU A 120 8.43 3.98 12.06
CA LEU A 120 9.66 3.83 11.28
C LEU A 120 10.28 5.21 10.97
N ALA A 121 9.48 6.18 10.53
CA ALA A 121 9.94 7.52 10.20
C ALA A 121 10.56 8.25 11.41
N ILE A 122 9.94 8.13 12.59
CA ILE A 122 10.51 8.62 13.85
C ILE A 122 11.86 7.94 14.13
N ALA A 123 11.98 6.63 13.92
CA ALA A 123 13.25 5.93 14.13
C ALA A 123 14.34 6.42 13.16
N VAL A 124 14.02 6.61 11.88
CA VAL A 124 14.94 7.15 10.86
C VAL A 124 15.41 8.56 11.24
N SER A 125 14.50 9.43 11.69
CA SER A 125 14.83 10.82 12.07
C SER A 125 15.82 10.93 13.23
N ARG A 126 15.98 9.88 14.04
CA ARG A 126 16.94 9.83 15.16
C ARG A 126 18.34 9.41 14.74
N LEU A 127 18.50 8.94 13.50
CA LEU A 127 19.77 8.51 12.92
C LEU A 127 20.43 9.62 12.07
N THR A 128 19.67 10.65 11.72
CA THR A 128 20.10 11.84 10.96
C THR A 128 20.36 13.01 11.88
#